data_AF-A0A831SG72-F1
#
_entry.id   AF-A0A831SG72-F1
#
_cell.length_a   1.000
_cell.length_b   1.000
_cell.length_c   1.000
_cell.angle_alpha   90.00
_cell.angle_beta   90.00
_cell.angle_gamma   90.00
#
_symmetry.space_group_name_H-M   'P 1'
#
loop_
_entity.id
_entity.type
_entity.pdbx_description
1 polymer ?
#
loop_
_entity_poly.entity_id
_entity_poly.type
_entity_poly.pdbx_seq_one_letter_code
_entity_poly.pdbx_strand_id
1 'polypeptide(L)' 'MNKDFLSLKEKALKSLEADIDRVDKNILPLLEIINASDHFFTTSSCSGRVALMEIPEIGMKKDARFLGKWHD' A
#
# COMPACT_ATOMS: atom_id res chain seq x y z
N MET A 1 17.99 17.98 3.02
CA MET A 1 16.92 17.08 3.47
C MET A 1 17.29 16.50 4.83
N ASN A 2 16.34 16.31 5.75
CA ASN A 2 16.63 15.78 7.09
C ASN A 2 17.19 14.33 6.99
N LYS A 3 18.19 13.96 7.81
CA LYS A 3 18.74 12.59 7.90
C LYS A 3 17.65 11.56 8.21
N ASP A 4 16.70 11.90 9.07
CA ASP A 4 15.60 11.01 9.42
C ASP A 4 14.72 10.70 8.21
N PHE A 5 14.44 11.71 7.39
CA PHE A 5 13.69 11.55 6.16
C PHE A 5 14.41 10.60 5.20
N LEU A 6 15.71 10.78 5.00
CA LEU A 6 16.50 9.91 4.13
C LEU A 6 16.50 8.46 4.62
N SER A 7 16.64 8.25 5.93
CA SER A 7 16.58 6.92 6.55
C SER A 7 15.21 6.27 6.37
N LEU A 8 14.12 7.02 6.54
CA LEU A 8 12.76 6.53 6.34
C LEU A 8 12.47 6.22 4.87
N LYS A 9 12.92 7.08 3.95
CA LYS A 9 12.79 6.85 2.51
C LYS A 9 13.52 5.57 2.10
N GLU A 10 14.76 5.39 2.54
CA GLU A 10 15.54 4.18 2.25
C GLU A 10 14.84 2.91 2.75
N LYS A 11 14.32 2.94 3.99
CA LYS A 11 13.56 1.82 4.56
C LYS A 11 12.29 1.52 3.76
N ALA A 12 11.57 2.55 3.35
CA ALA A 12 10.33 2.40 2.59
C ALA A 12 10.58 1.80 1.19
N LEU A 13 11.62 2.26 0.49
CA LEU A 13 12.01 1.71 -0.81
C LEU A 13 12.44 0.24 -0.71
N LYS A 14 13.23 -0.10 0.30
CA LYS A 14 13.61 -1.51 0.58
C LYS A 14 12.39 -2.39 0.85
N SER A 15 11.37 -1.87 1.54
CA SER A 15 10.12 -2.58 1.78
C SER A 15 9.33 -2.79 0.48
N LEU A 16 9.27 -1.77 -0.38
CA LEU A 16 8.60 -1.86 -1.68
C LEU A 16 9.28 -2.90 -2.58
N GLU A 17 10.61 -2.92 -2.63
CA GLU A 17 11.38 -3.92 -3.37
C GLU A 17 11.10 -5.35 -2.86
N ALA A 18 11.05 -5.54 -1.54
CA ALA A 18 10.79 -6.84 -0.93
C ALA A 18 9.35 -7.35 -1.17
N ASP A 19 8.37 -6.46 -1.27
CA ASP A 19 6.96 -6.78 -1.44
C ASP A 19 6.45 -6.55 -2.88
N ILE A 20 7.33 -6.36 -3.87
CA ILE A 20 6.95 -5.94 -5.24
C ILE A 20 5.88 -6.84 -5.88
N ASP A 21 5.94 -8.15 -5.63
CA ASP A 21 4.98 -9.13 -6.15
C ASP A 21 3.59 -9.05 -5.48
N ARG A 22 3.50 -8.38 -4.32
CA ARG A 22 2.27 -8.19 -3.55
C ARG A 22 1.62 -6.83 -3.81
N VAL A 23 2.27 -5.97 -4.60
CA VAL A 23 1.76 -4.65 -4.97
C VAL A 23 0.72 -4.78 -6.08
N ASP A 24 -0.34 -3.99 -5.99
CA ASP A 24 -1.33 -3.86 -7.06
C ASP A 24 -0.64 -3.30 -8.33
N LYS A 25 -0.49 -4.13 -9.37
CA LYS A 25 0.37 -3.81 -10.53
C LYS A 25 -0.07 -2.55 -11.29
N ASN A 26 -1.36 -2.26 -11.28
CA ASN A 26 -1.97 -1.09 -11.92
C ASN A 26 -1.50 0.25 -11.33
N ILE A 27 -1.01 0.30 -10.07
CA ILE A 27 -0.50 1.53 -9.44
C ILE A 27 1.02 1.64 -9.45
N LEU A 28 1.75 0.63 -9.91
CA LEU A 28 3.23 0.68 -9.98
C LEU A 28 3.75 1.95 -10.67
N PRO A 29 3.21 2.40 -11.83
CA PRO A 29 3.68 3.62 -12.47
C PRO A 29 3.52 4.87 -11.58
N LEU A 30 2.45 4.93 -10.78
CA LEU A 30 2.24 6.04 -9.84
C LEU A 30 3.24 5.99 -8.68
N LEU A 31 3.51 4.79 -8.15
CA LEU A 31 4.50 4.63 -7.08
C LEU A 31 5.90 5.05 -7.56
N GLU A 32 6.28 4.68 -8.78
CA GLU A 32 7.55 5.07 -9.40
C GLU A 32 7.67 6.60 -9.51
N ILE A 33 6.62 7.28 -9.99
CA ILE A 33 6.60 8.75 -10.10
C ILE A 33 6.78 9.41 -8.73
N ILE A 34 6.07 8.93 -7.70
CA ILE A 34 6.18 9.49 -6.35
C ILE A 34 7.58 9.24 -5.77
N ASN A 35 8.11 8.02 -5.90
CA ASN A 35 9.39 7.62 -5.31
C ASN A 35 10.61 8.23 -6.01
N ALA A 36 10.47 8.59 -7.29
CA ALA A 36 11.46 9.35 -8.04
C ALA A 36 11.64 10.79 -7.50
N SER A 37 10.67 11.33 -6.75
CA SER A 37 10.80 12.64 -6.12
C SER A 37 11.76 12.61 -4.94
N ASP A 38 12.66 13.59 -4.83
CA ASP A 38 13.50 13.75 -3.65
C ASP A 38 12.68 14.02 -2.37
N HIS A 39 11.50 14.63 -2.49
CA HIS A 39 10.73 15.12 -1.35
C HIS A 39 9.60 14.19 -0.90
N PHE A 40 9.35 13.12 -1.65
CA PHE A 40 8.31 12.15 -1.34
C PHE A 40 8.83 10.72 -1.39
N PHE A 41 8.12 9.83 -0.70
CA PHE A 41 8.25 8.40 -0.83
C PHE A 41 6.94 7.73 -0.41
N THR A 42 6.63 6.58 -0.97
CA THR A 42 5.46 5.78 -0.64
C THR A 42 5.78 4.81 0.49
N THR A 43 4.80 4.47 1.33
CA THR A 43 4.95 3.43 2.36
C THR A 43 4.06 2.24 2.06
N SER A 44 2.75 2.36 2.27
CA SER A 44 1.74 1.39 1.87
C SER A 44 0.78 2.03 0.88
N SER A 45 0.29 1.24 -0.08
CA SER A 45 -0.59 1.72 -1.15
C SER A 45 -1.48 0.58 -1.64
N CYS A 46 -2.63 0.94 -2.20
CA CYS A 46 -3.59 0.01 -2.79
C CYS A 46 -4.35 0.74 -3.90
N SER A 47 -4.66 0.05 -4.99
CA SER A 47 -5.37 0.60 -6.15
C SER A 47 -6.89 0.74 -5.96
N GLY A 48 -7.40 0.32 -4.80
CA GLY A 48 -8.82 0.08 -4.60
C GLY A 48 -9.15 -1.40 -4.70
N ARG A 49 -10.33 -1.79 -4.19
CA ARG A 49 -10.80 -3.17 -4.20
C ARG A 49 -12.31 -3.28 -4.06
N VAL A 50 -12.86 -4.36 -4.60
CA VAL A 50 -14.18 -4.88 -4.26
C VAL A 50 -14.00 -6.00 -3.24
N ALA A 51 -14.82 -6.04 -2.20
CA ALA A 51 -14.75 -7.08 -1.18
C ALA A 51 -16.15 -7.53 -0.76
N LEU A 52 -16.32 -8.84 -0.63
CA LEU A 52 -17.45 -9.45 0.06
C LEU A 52 -16.98 -9.84 1.46
N MET A 53 -17.64 -9.30 2.48
CA MET A 53 -17.24 -9.49 3.87
C MET A 53 -18.45 -9.84 4.73
N GLU A 54 -18.22 -10.72 5.69
CA GLU A 54 -19.10 -10.93 6.84
C GLU A 54 -18.63 -10.03 7.98
N ILE A 55 -19.54 -9.26 8.58
CA ILE A 55 -19.25 -8.36 9.70
C ILE A 55 -20.30 -8.56 10.80
N PRO A 56 -19.94 -8.47 12.10
CA PRO A 56 -20.91 -8.59 13.19
C PRO A 56 -21.96 -7.47 13.17
N GLU A 57 -21.53 -6.25 12.89
CA GLU A 57 -22.35 -5.05 12.77
C GLU A 57 -21.69 -4.06 11.79
N ILE A 58 -22.49 -3.19 11.17
CA ILE A 58 -21.99 -2.12 10.29
C ILE A 58 -20.96 -1.27 11.06
N GLY A 59 -19.76 -1.13 10.48
CA GLY A 59 -18.66 -0.38 11.08
C GLY A 59 -17.70 -1.22 11.92
N MET A 60 -18.08 -2.43 12.35
CA MET A 60 -17.20 -3.35 13.10
C MET A 60 -16.25 -4.10 12.17
N LYS A 61 -15.23 -3.39 11.66
CA LYS A 61 -14.25 -3.96 10.70
C LYS A 61 -13.19 -4.85 11.34
N LYS A 62 -12.97 -4.76 12.67
CA LYS A 62 -11.91 -5.54 13.35
C LYS A 62 -12.18 -7.04 13.31
N ASP A 63 -13.45 -7.42 13.44
CA ASP A 63 -13.91 -8.81 13.45
C ASP A 63 -14.50 -9.23 12.09
N ALA A 64 -14.16 -8.49 11.02
CA ALA A 64 -14.64 -8.78 9.69
C ALA A 64 -13.93 -10.01 9.09
N ARG A 65 -14.69 -10.88 8.44
CA ARG A 65 -14.17 -12.01 7.67
C ARG A 65 -14.31 -11.73 6.18
N PHE A 66 -13.20 -11.74 5.45
CA PHE A 66 -13.23 -11.66 3.99
C PHE A 66 -13.71 -12.99 3.40
N LEU A 67 -14.83 -12.95 2.68
CA LEU A 67 -15.35 -14.09 1.90
C LEU A 67 -14.86 -14.03 0.45
N GLY A 68 -14.59 -12.83 -0.05
CA GLY A 68 -13.99 -12.58 -1.35
C GLY A 68 -13.33 -11.20 -1.42
N LYS A 69 -12.26 -11.08 -2.20
CA LYS A 69 -11.49 -9.84 -2.37
C LYS A 69 -10.93 -9.79 -3.79
N TRP A 70 -11.22 -8.72 -4.51
CA TRP A 70 -10.80 -8.49 -5.90
C TRP A 70 -10.20 -7.09 -6.01
N HIS A 71 -9.12 -6.94 -6.78
CA HIS A 71 -8.46 -5.66 -7.03
C HIS A 71 -8.61 -5.20 -8.50
N ASP A 72 -9.42 -5.95 -9.28
CA ASP A 72 -9.73 -5.76 -10.70
C ASP A 72 -11.24 -5.88 -10.95
#